data_AF-A0A0F7FVA9-F1
#
_entry.id   AF-A0A0F7FVA9-F1
#
_cell.length_a   1.000
_cell.length_b   1.000
_cell.length_c   1.000
_cell.angle_alpha   90.00
_cell.angle_beta   90.00
_cell.angle_gamma   90.00
#
_symmetry.space_group_name_H-M   'P 1'
#
loop_
_entity.id
_entity.type
_entity.pdbx_description
1 polymer ?
#
loop_
_entity_poly.entity_id
_entity_poly.type
_entity_poly.pdbx_seq_one_letter_code
_entity_poly.pdbx_strand_id
1 'polypeptide(L)' 'MHEASQNDQVRHEVTLNERGPFVAPRCSCGWYGPARRSRPLARDEAAAHTATARSA' A
#
# COMPACT_ATOMS: atom_id res chain seq x y z
N MET A 1 -20.49 -18.58 -23.46
CA MET A 1 -20.02 -18.70 -22.06
C MET A 1 -18.93 -17.66 -21.90
N HIS A 2 -19.19 -16.58 -21.20
CA HIS A 2 -18.22 -15.49 -21.05
C HIS A 2 -17.41 -15.73 -19.78
N GLU A 3 -16.13 -16.05 -19.98
CA GLU A 3 -15.12 -16.20 -18.93
C GLU A 3 -14.91 -14.81 -18.30
N ALA A 4 -15.26 -14.67 -17.02
CA ALA A 4 -15.07 -13.42 -16.31
C ALA A 4 -13.56 -13.21 -16.10
N SER A 5 -12.95 -12.36 -16.92
CA SER A 5 -11.59 -11.87 -16.68
C SER A 5 -11.62 -10.94 -15.45
N GLN A 6 -11.48 -11.54 -14.27
CA GLN A 6 -11.53 -10.89 -12.96
C GLN A 6 -10.13 -10.49 -12.46
N ASN A 7 -9.25 -10.03 -13.35
CA ASN A 7 -7.84 -9.82 -12.98
C ASN A 7 -7.23 -8.46 -13.35
N ASP A 8 -8.04 -7.41 -13.39
CA ASP A 8 -7.53 -6.03 -13.59
C ASP A 8 -7.87 -5.09 -12.42
N GLN A 9 -8.05 -5.65 -11.22
CA GLN A 9 -8.05 -4.85 -10.00
C GLN A 9 -6.94 -5.40 -9.11
N VAL A 10 -5.71 -4.95 -9.34
CA VAL A 10 -4.61 -5.24 -8.42
C VAL A 10 -5.07 -4.77 -7.04
N ARG A 11 -5.38 -5.71 -6.14
CA ARG A 11 -5.77 -5.36 -4.79
C ARG A 11 -4.56 -4.74 -4.09
N HIS A 12 -4.62 -3.44 -3.87
CA HIS A 12 -3.61 -2.71 -3.12
C HIS A 12 -3.77 -2.98 -1.62
N GLU A 13 -2.93 -3.85 -1.09
CA GLU A 13 -2.82 -4.11 0.34
C GLU A 13 -1.50 -3.54 0.83
N VAL A 14 -1.54 -2.61 1.78
CA VAL A 14 -0.33 -1.99 2.34
C VAL A 14 -0.06 -2.57 3.73
N THR A 15 1.13 -3.12 3.91
CA THR A 15 1.64 -3.60 5.19
C THR A 15 2.64 -2.59 5.74
N LEU A 16 2.61 -2.34 7.05
CA LEU A 16 3.59 -1.51 7.74
C LEU A 16 4.70 -2.40 8.30
N ASN A 17 5.91 -2.27 7.77
CA ASN A 17 7.06 -3.01 8.25
C ASN A 17 7.82 -2.18 9.28
N GLU A 18 7.84 -2.64 10.54
CA GLU A 18 8.61 -2.00 11.60
C GLU A 18 10.05 -2.54 11.66
N ARG A 19 11.02 -1.64 11.77
CA ARG A 19 12.46 -1.93 11.87
C ARG A 19 13.07 -1.00 12.93
N GLY A 20 13.05 -1.44 14.18
CA GLY A 20 13.48 -0.63 15.32
C GLY A 20 12.62 0.64 15.46
N PRO A 21 13.22 1.85 15.47
CA PRO A 21 12.46 3.10 15.59
C PRO A 21 11.83 3.58 14.27
N PHE A 22 11.95 2.81 13.19
CA PHE A 22 11.41 3.15 11.88
C PHE A 22 10.27 2.22 11.48
N VAL A 23 9.33 2.75 10.71
CA VAL A 23 8.27 2.03 10.03
C VAL A 23 8.28 2.41 8.55
N ALA A 24 8.16 1.43 7.66
CA ALA A 24 8.11 1.64 6.22
C ALA A 24 6.90 0.91 5.62
N PRO A 25 5.98 1.61 4.95
CA PRO A 25 4.85 0.97 4.28
C PRO A 25 5.30 0.26 3.00
N ARG A 26 4.75 -0.92 2.72
CA ARG A 26 4.95 -1.67 1.49
C ARG A 26 3.61 -2.15 0.96
N CYS A 27 3.34 -1.93 -0.32
CA CYS A 27 2.16 -2.44 -0.98
C CYS A 27 2.43 -3.77 -1.72
N SER A 28 1.42 -4.62 -1.80
CA SER A 28 1.38 -5.81 -2.67
C SER A 28 1.64 -5.48 -4.15
N CYS A 29 1.36 -4.25 -4.60
CA CYS A 29 1.67 -3.80 -5.97
C CYS A 29 3.16 -3.53 -6.23
N GLY A 30 4.02 -3.64 -5.21
CA GLY A 30 5.45 -3.36 -5.30
C GLY A 30 5.86 -1.95 -4.85
N TRP A 31 4.90 -1.06 -4.56
CA TRP A 31 5.20 0.25 -3.98
C TRP A 31 5.87 0.11 -2.59
N TYR A 32 6.88 0.92 -2.35
CA TYR A 32 7.59 1.01 -1.07
C TYR A 32 7.67 2.48 -0.66
N GLY A 33 7.01 2.82 0.44
CA GLY A 33 7.07 4.17 0.97
C GLY A 33 8.32 4.41 1.82
N PRO A 34 8.57 5.68 2.18
CA PRO A 34 9.76 6.05 2.93
C PRO A 34 9.76 5.46 4.34
N ALA A 35 10.95 5.19 4.89
CA ALA A 35 11.07 4.84 6.30
C ALA A 35 10.80 6.08 7.19
N ARG A 36 9.75 6.01 8.00
CA ARG A 36 9.32 7.09 8.92
C ARG A 36 9.54 6.69 10.37
N ARG A 37 9.91 7.66 11.21
CA ARG A 37 9.88 7.46 12.68
C ARG A 37 8.47 7.65 13.25
N SER A 38 7.67 8.48 12.61
CA SER A 38 6.26 8.71 12.98
C SER A 38 5.38 7.61 12.41
N ARG A 39 4.79 6.80 13.29
CA ARG A 39 3.83 5.75 12.89
C ARG A 39 2.54 6.30 12.28
N PRO A 40 1.93 7.38 12.82
CA PRO A 40 0.78 8.01 12.17
C PRO A 40 1.09 8.47 10.75
N LEU A 41 2.24 9.11 10.53
CA LEU A 41 2.62 9.57 9.20
C LEU A 41 2.76 8.42 8.19
N ALA A 42 3.37 7.30 8.59
CA ALA A 42 3.47 6.13 7.72
C ALA A 42 2.10 5.51 7.39
N ARG A 43 1.14 5.57 8.33
CA ARG A 43 -0.26 5.15 8.09
C ARG A 43 -0.97 6.06 7.11
N ASP A 44 -0.79 7.37 7.25
CA ASP A 44 -1.40 8.35 6.34
C ASP A 44 -0.85 8.19 4.91
N GLU A 45 0.47 8.00 4.76
CA GLU A 45 1.10 7.72 3.46
C GLU A 45 0.58 6.41 2.84
N ALA A 46 0.40 5.37 3.66
CA ALA A 46 -0.19 4.11 3.22
C ALA A 46 -1.65 4.27 2.74
N ALA A 47 -2.46 5.02 3.50
CA ALA A 47 -3.86 5.30 3.16
C ALA A 47 -3.98 6.16 1.90
N ALA A 48 -3.10 7.15 1.74
CA ALA A 48 -3.03 7.96 0.54
C ALA A 48 -2.70 7.09 -0.70
N HIS A 49 -1.73 6.17 -0.58
CA HIS A 49 -1.39 5.26 -1.67
C HIS A 49 -2.56 4.37 -2.08
N THR A 50 -3.25 3.73 -1.12
CA THR A 50 -4.41 2.86 -1.44
C THR A 50 -5.57 3.66 -2.04
N ALA A 51 -5.78 4.91 -1.60
CA ALA A 51 -6.79 5.79 -2.17
C ALA A 51 -6.46 6.18 -3.62
N THR A 52 -5.24 6.65 -3.89
CA THR A 52 -4.80 7.01 -5.25
C THR A 52 -4.82 5.82 -6.19
N ALA A 53 -4.35 4.66 -5.74
CA ALA A 53 -4.25 3.48 -6.59
C ALA A 53 -5.61 2.81 -6.87
N ARG A 54 -6.61 3.01 -6.00
CA ARG A 54 -8.00 2.62 -6.29
C ARG A 54 -8.67 3.54 -7.30
N SER A 55 -8.16 4.76 -7.44
CA SER A 55 -8.73 5.82 -8.28
C SER A 55 -8.06 5.93 -9.65
N ALA A 56 -7.00 5.17 -9.91
CA ALA A 56 -6.29 5.09 -11.19
C ALA A 56 -6.68 3.82 -11.94
#